data_AF-A0A0D0CWH8-F1
#
_entry.id   AF-A0A0D0CWH8-F1
#
_cell.length_a   1.000
_cell.length_b   1.000
_cell.length_c   1.000
_cell.angle_alpha   90.00
_cell.angle_beta   90.00
_cell.angle_gamma   90.00
#
_symmetry.space_group_name_H-M   'P 1'
#
loop_
_entity.id
_entity.type
_entity.pdbx_description
1 polymer ?
#
loop_
_entity_poly.entity_id
_entity_poly.type
_entity_poly.pdbx_seq_one_letter_code
_entity_poly.pdbx_strand_id
1 'polypeptide(L)'
;MSKKELKTYFDNMDYNNLSGGGWDPAKTWLRVHGDTKSSVKGKFHMETMKAANGDFNAKIVGANVQTTVAPAGTNPPPTLPQVAAALRTAAGV
;
A
#
# COMPACT_ATOMS: atom_id res chain seq x y z
N MET A 1 4.70 1.54 17.61
CA MET A 1 4.53 2.32 16.36
C MET A 1 3.88 3.64 16.72
N SER A 2 4.42 4.81 16.33
CA SER A 2 3.69 6.06 16.57
C SER A 2 2.69 6.27 15.43
N LYS A 3 1.39 6.43 15.77
CA LYS A 3 0.34 6.73 14.79
C LYS A 3 0.66 8.00 13.98
N LYS A 4 1.40 8.95 14.58
CA LYS A 4 1.84 10.19 13.95
C LYS A 4 2.76 9.94 12.75
N GLU A 5 3.78 9.10 12.90
CA GLU A 5 4.69 8.79 11.78
C GLU A 5 3.98 8.04 10.64
N LEU A 6 3.04 7.15 10.97
CA LEU A 6 2.25 6.44 9.97
C LEU A 6 1.27 7.37 9.25
N LYS A 7 0.67 8.33 9.97
CA LYS A 7 -0.13 9.39 9.34
C LYS A 7 0.72 10.25 8.40
N THR A 8 1.91 10.69 8.83
CA THR A 8 2.86 11.42 7.99
C THR A 8 3.28 10.62 6.75
N TYR A 9 3.45 9.30 6.88
CA TYR A 9 3.72 8.43 5.75
C TYR A 9 2.63 8.49 4.68
N PHE A 10 1.35 8.43 5.07
CA PHE A 10 0.23 8.52 4.13
C PHE A 10 0.02 9.92 3.56
N ASP A 11 0.24 10.96 4.38
CA ASP A 11 0.03 12.35 3.98
C ASP A 11 1.10 12.84 2.99
N ASN A 12 2.34 12.36 3.11
CA ASN A 12 3.46 12.76 2.24
C ASN A 12 3.60 11.87 1.00
N MET A 13 2.68 10.94 0.79
CA MET A 13 2.76 10.02 -0.33
C MET A 13 2.12 10.64 -1.58
N ASP A 14 2.93 10.89 -2.61
CA ASP A 14 2.40 11.22 -3.94
C ASP A 14 2.10 9.92 -4.69
N TYR A 15 0.83 9.53 -4.71
CA TYR A 15 0.37 8.30 -5.37
C TYR A 15 0.51 8.32 -6.90
N ASN A 16 0.76 9.49 -7.50
CA ASN A 16 1.02 9.64 -8.93
C ASN A 16 2.51 9.50 -9.27
N ASN A 17 3.40 9.55 -8.28
CA ASN A 17 4.85 9.53 -8.47
C ASN A 17 5.54 8.59 -7.47
N LEU A 18 5.20 7.30 -7.54
CA LEU A 18 5.78 6.28 -6.69
C LEU A 18 6.95 5.61 -7.40
N SER A 19 8.12 5.61 -6.73
CA SER A 19 9.31 4.93 -7.22
C SER A 19 9.35 3.49 -6.69
N GLY A 20 9.71 2.55 -7.57
CA GLY A 20 9.77 1.13 -7.26
C GLY A 20 8.77 0.31 -8.06
N GLY A 21 9.28 -0.37 -9.08
CA GLY A 21 8.61 -1.49 -9.76
C GLY A 21 7.37 -1.20 -10.60
N GLY A 22 6.68 -0.07 -10.42
CA GLY A 22 5.43 0.24 -11.12
C GLY A 22 4.22 -0.51 -10.54
N TRP A 23 3.09 0.17 -10.36
CA TRP A 23 1.85 -0.51 -9.96
C TRP A 23 1.30 -1.32 -11.15
N ASP A 24 1.49 -2.64 -11.17
CA ASP A 24 0.86 -3.52 -12.16
C ASP A 24 -0.01 -4.59 -11.48
N PRO A 25 -1.26 -4.26 -11.15
CA PRO A 25 -2.15 -5.19 -10.47
C PRO A 25 -2.59 -6.37 -11.36
N ALA A 26 -2.33 -6.28 -12.68
CA ALA A 26 -2.62 -7.33 -13.66
C ALA A 26 -1.44 -8.30 -13.87
N LYS A 27 -0.19 -7.89 -13.62
CA LYS A 27 1.00 -8.74 -13.84
C LYS A 27 1.69 -9.17 -12.55
N THR A 28 2.14 -8.23 -11.72
CA THR A 28 2.93 -8.55 -10.53
C THR A 28 2.68 -7.52 -9.43
N TRP A 29 2.24 -7.99 -8.27
CA TRP A 29 2.01 -7.16 -7.10
C TRP A 29 3.37 -6.84 -6.46
N LEU A 30 3.68 -5.54 -6.33
CA LEU A 30 5.05 -5.04 -6.15
C LEU A 30 5.22 -4.30 -4.84
N ARG A 31 6.48 -4.23 -4.38
CA ARG A 31 6.84 -3.36 -3.26
C ARG A 31 6.81 -1.91 -3.75
N VAL A 32 5.94 -1.13 -3.14
CA VAL A 32 5.79 0.29 -3.43
C VAL A 32 6.55 1.06 -2.35
N HIS A 33 7.61 1.74 -2.77
CA HIS A 33 8.25 2.74 -1.94
C HIS A 33 7.59 4.09 -2.20
N GLY A 34 7.04 4.69 -1.15
CA GLY A 34 6.77 6.12 -1.17
C GLY A 34 8.06 6.90 -1.32
N ASP A 35 7.98 8.08 -1.93
CA ASP A 35 9.04 9.12 -1.85
C ASP A 35 9.24 9.62 -0.40
N THR A 36 8.43 9.12 0.53
CA THR A 36 8.53 9.35 1.97
C THR A 36 9.77 8.73 2.62
N LYS A 37 10.68 8.09 1.85
CA LYS A 37 11.95 7.56 2.37
C LYS A 37 12.72 8.60 3.18
N SER A 38 12.68 9.88 2.81
CA SER A 38 13.29 10.98 3.56
C SER A 38 12.55 11.31 4.86
N SER A 39 11.22 11.36 4.85
CA SER A 39 10.39 11.78 6.00
C SER A 39 10.18 10.69 7.05
N VAL A 40 10.12 9.42 6.64
CA VAL A 40 9.99 8.27 7.55
C VAL A 40 11.25 7.40 7.60
N LYS A 41 12.37 7.85 7.02
CA LYS A 41 13.66 7.13 6.98
C LYS A 41 13.55 5.69 6.44
N GLY A 42 12.60 5.44 5.53
CA GLY A 42 12.34 4.10 4.99
C GLY A 42 11.73 3.11 6.00
N LYS A 43 11.18 3.60 7.12
CA LYS A 43 10.56 2.78 8.17
C LYS A 43 9.32 2.02 7.71
N PHE A 44 8.63 2.54 6.70
CA PHE A 44 7.41 1.96 6.16
C PHE A 44 7.50 1.82 4.64
N HIS A 45 6.91 0.75 4.14
CA HIS A 45 6.65 0.57 2.72
C HIS A 45 5.39 -0.29 2.54
N MET A 46 4.68 -0.07 1.44
CA MET A 46 3.51 -0.86 1.11
C MET A 46 3.92 -2.06 0.26
N GLU A 47 3.35 -3.20 0.58
CA GLU A 47 3.43 -4.39 -0.25
C GLU A 47 2.03 -4.82 -0.59
N THR A 48 1.84 -5.15 -1.85
CA THR A 48 0.59 -5.72 -2.30
C THR A 48 0.85 -7.16 -2.67
N MET A 49 -0.11 -8.05 -2.38
CA MET A 49 -0.03 -9.47 -2.65
C MET A 49 -1.37 -9.97 -3.21
N LYS A 50 -1.34 -10.71 -4.32
CA LYS A 50 -2.49 -11.51 -4.74
C LYS A 50 -2.53 -12.79 -3.90
N ALA A 51 -3.60 -13.01 -3.17
CA ALA A 51 -3.77 -14.21 -2.35
C ALA A 51 -4.08 -15.44 -3.22
N ALA A 52 -3.87 -16.63 -2.66
CA ALA A 52 -4.11 -17.89 -3.37
C ALA A 52 -5.57 -18.06 -3.84
N ASN A 53 -6.52 -17.47 -3.10
CA ASN A 53 -7.94 -17.44 -3.47
C ASN A 53 -8.25 -16.41 -4.57
N GLY A 54 -7.26 -15.65 -5.04
CA GLY A 54 -7.40 -14.63 -6.07
C GLY A 54 -7.67 -13.22 -5.53
N ASP A 55 -7.84 -13.05 -4.22
CA ASP A 55 -8.09 -11.74 -3.60
C ASP A 55 -6.89 -10.81 -3.72
N PHE A 56 -7.19 -9.52 -3.68
CA PHE A 56 -6.23 -8.45 -3.74
C PHE A 56 -5.93 -7.95 -2.32
N ASN A 57 -4.82 -8.40 -1.74
CA ASN A 57 -4.41 -8.03 -0.39
C ASN A 57 -3.29 -6.98 -0.42
N ALA A 58 -3.21 -6.19 0.65
CA ALA A 58 -2.14 -5.23 0.84
C ALA A 58 -1.71 -5.18 2.30
N LYS A 59 -0.46 -4.79 2.54
CA LYS A 59 0.10 -4.57 3.88
C LYS A 59 1.07 -3.39 3.93
N ILE A 60 1.25 -2.83 5.12
CA ILE A 60 2.30 -1.86 5.43
C ILE A 60 3.33 -2.55 6.31
N VAL A 61 4.50 -2.79 5.73
CA VAL A 61 5.64 -3.33 6.48
C VAL A 61 6.20 -2.23 7.40
N GLY A 62 6.68 -2.62 8.58
CA GLY A 62 7.09 -1.69 9.64
C GLY A 62 5.93 -1.20 10.53
N ALA A 63 4.69 -1.30 10.04
CA ALA A 63 3.48 -1.04 10.82
C ALA A 63 2.66 -2.31 11.13
N ASN A 64 2.94 -3.44 10.48
CA ASN A 64 2.22 -4.71 10.64
C ASN A 64 0.69 -4.56 10.41
N VAL A 65 0.31 -3.68 9.48
CA VAL A 65 -1.09 -3.51 9.05
C VAL A 65 -1.29 -4.30 7.77
N GLN A 66 -2.37 -5.08 7.68
CA GLN A 66 -2.76 -5.82 6.48
C GLN A 66 -4.27 -5.71 6.28
N THR A 67 -4.71 -5.67 5.02
CA THR A 67 -6.13 -5.67 4.67
C THR A 67 -6.35 -6.33 3.30
N THR A 68 -7.60 -6.74 3.06
CA THR A 68 -8.10 -7.11 1.74
C THR A 68 -8.69 -5.87 1.08
N VAL A 69 -8.19 -5.53 -0.10
CA VAL A 69 -8.59 -4.33 -0.86
C VAL A 69 -9.78 -4.64 -1.76
N ALA A 70 -9.78 -5.82 -2.39
CA ALA A 70 -10.88 -6.27 -3.24
C ALA A 70 -10.89 -7.80 -3.37
N PRO A 71 -12.07 -8.40 -3.64
CA PRO A 71 -12.19 -9.84 -3.84
C PRO A 71 -11.63 -10.28 -5.20
N ALA A 72 -11.38 -11.58 -5.31
CA ALA A 72 -11.05 -12.26 -6.55
C ALA A 72 -12.04 -11.93 -7.68
N GLY A 73 -11.53 -11.75 -8.90
CA GLY A 73 -12.34 -11.45 -10.08
C GLY A 73 -12.72 -9.98 -10.25
N THR A 74 -12.32 -9.09 -9.34
CA THR A 74 -12.52 -7.64 -9.50
C THR A 74 -11.81 -7.13 -10.76
N ASN A 75 -12.58 -6.55 -11.69
CA ASN A 75 -12.11 -5.99 -12.96
C ASN A 75 -12.76 -4.61 -13.22
N PRO A 76 -12.00 -3.51 -13.37
CA PRO A 76 -10.53 -3.45 -13.32
C PRO A 76 -9.97 -3.75 -11.92
N PRO A 77 -8.73 -4.27 -11.82
CA PRO A 77 -8.08 -4.44 -10.53
C PRO A 77 -7.96 -3.12 -9.74
N PRO A 78 -7.82 -3.16 -8.41
CA PRO A 78 -7.71 -1.96 -7.60
C PRO A 78 -6.55 -1.06 -8.03
N THR A 79 -6.78 0.24 -7.99
CA THR A 79 -5.74 1.25 -8.21
C THR A 79 -4.93 1.45 -6.92
N LEU A 80 -3.72 1.97 -7.06
CA LEU A 80 -2.85 2.24 -5.91
C LEU A 80 -3.47 3.25 -4.91
N PRO A 81 -4.17 4.32 -5.34
CA PRO A 81 -4.94 5.16 -4.41
C PRO A 81 -6.00 4.39 -3.60
N GLN A 82 -6.70 3.43 -4.21
CA GLN A 82 -7.69 2.59 -3.50
C GLN A 82 -7.03 1.69 -2.46
N VAL A 83 -5.88 1.11 -2.80
CA VAL A 83 -5.07 0.32 -1.86
C VAL A 83 -4.59 1.16 -0.69
N ALA A 84 -4.06 2.35 -0.97
CA ALA A 84 -3.58 3.25 0.06
C ALA A 84 -4.70 3.71 1.01
N ALA A 85 -5.88 4.03 0.47
CA ALA A 85 -7.06 4.37 1.27
C ALA A 85 -7.51 3.21 2.17
N ALA A 86 -7.53 1.97 1.65
CA ALA A 86 -7.87 0.79 2.41
C ALA A 86 -6.87 0.54 3.56
N LEU A 87 -5.58 0.67 3.28
CA LEU A 87 -4.52 0.53 4.29
C LEU A 87 -4.55 1.64 5.33
N ARG A 88 -4.83 2.88 4.92
CA ARG A 88 -4.98 4.03 5.80
C ARG A 88 -6.13 3.82 6.78
N THR A 89 -7.27 3.35 6.27
CA THR A 89 -8.44 2.98 7.07
C THR A 89 -8.11 1.84 8.04
N ALA A 90 -7.46 0.78 7.57
CA ALA A 90 -7.06 -0.36 8.42
C ALA A 90 -6.04 0.03 9.50
N ALA A 91 -5.19 1.02 9.23
CA ALA A 91 -4.24 1.60 10.18
C ALA A 91 -4.91 2.55 11.20
N GLY A 92 -6.13 3.03 10.94
CA GLY A 92 -6.84 3.98 11.77
C GLY A 92 -6.20 5.37 11.82
N VAL A 93 -5.72 5.88 10.66
CA VAL A 93 -5.03 7.19 10.52
C VAL A 93 -5.50 8.03 9.35
#